data_AF-A0A397GPH4-F1
#
_entry.id   AF-A0A397GPH4-F1
#
_cell.length_a   1.000
_cell.length_b   1.000
_cell.length_c   1.000
_cell.angle_alpha   90.00
_cell.angle_beta   90.00
_cell.angle_gamma   90.00
#
_symmetry.space_group_name_H-M   'P 1'
#
loop_
_entity.id
_entity.type
_entity.pdbx_description
1 polymer ?
#
loop_
_entity_poly.entity_id
_entity_poly.type
_entity_poly.pdbx_seq_one_letter_code
_entity_poly.pdbx_strand_id
1 'polypeptide(L)'
;MNDITINKSKSYLIAININSQTKLEGLLMRDETLYPVAKDYPVRSLGVYVTKNGSKQFQKDRLKKLTNYMVNILKGKPITDKQAIYIFNAVVIPMLEYSLNDMTLSEKECLKITTKFISMIKNKALLPITAPNALIHAKEAYDVCHL
;
A
#
# COMPACT_ATOMS: atom_id res chain seq x y z
N MET A 1 -13.90 26.60 26.68
CA MET A 1 -13.39 26.44 25.29
C MET A 1 -11.97 25.93 25.42
N ASN A 2 -11.67 24.69 25.02
CA ASN A 2 -10.33 24.12 25.24
C ASN A 2 -9.31 24.75 24.28
N ASP A 3 -8.15 25.10 24.82
CA ASP A 3 -7.01 25.55 24.04
C ASP A 3 -6.41 24.40 23.23
N ILE A 4 -6.81 24.30 21.96
CA ILE A 4 -6.24 23.33 21.03
C ILE A 4 -4.97 23.94 20.45
N THR A 5 -3.81 23.46 20.89
CA THR A 5 -2.50 23.78 20.32
C THR A 5 -2.15 22.80 19.19
N ILE A 6 -1.56 23.32 18.10
CA ILE A 6 -1.07 22.49 16.99
C ILE A 6 0.27 21.87 17.37
N ASN A 7 0.49 20.65 16.88
CA ASN A 7 1.78 19.99 16.96
C ASN A 7 2.51 20.12 15.62
N LYS A 8 3.39 21.12 15.49
CA LYS A 8 4.19 21.37 14.27
C LYS A 8 4.86 20.12 13.72
N SER A 9 5.41 19.26 14.59
CA SER A 9 6.15 18.06 14.17
C SER A 9 5.27 17.01 13.48
N LYS A 10 3.95 17.08 13.66
CA LYS A 10 2.96 16.16 13.09
C LYS A 10 2.06 16.83 12.04
N SER A 11 2.24 18.13 11.80
CA SER A 11 1.42 18.90 10.86
C SER A 11 2.19 19.16 9.57
N TYR A 12 1.52 18.93 8.44
CA TYR A 12 2.07 19.14 7.10
C TYR A 12 1.15 20.05 6.30
N LEU A 13 1.72 21.07 5.64
CA LEU A 13 0.97 21.96 4.75
C LEU A 13 1.12 21.48 3.30
N ILE A 14 0.02 21.04 2.71
CA ILE A 14 -0.07 20.75 1.27
C ILE A 14 -0.80 21.92 0.61
N ALA A 15 -0.11 22.58 -0.30
CA ALA A 15 -0.53 23.86 -0.82
C ALA A 15 -0.94 23.68 -2.31
N ILE A 16 -2.24 23.58 -2.59
CA ILE A 16 -2.82 23.20 -3.89
C ILE A 16 -3.30 24.45 -4.65
N ASN A 17 -3.05 24.52 -5.96
CA ASN A 17 -3.50 25.61 -6.84
C ASN A 17 -3.07 27.02 -6.38
N ILE A 18 -1.78 27.19 -6.05
CA ILE A 18 -1.24 28.44 -5.52
C ILE A 18 -0.36 29.13 -6.55
N ASN A 19 -0.53 30.44 -6.70
CA ASN A 19 0.30 31.30 -7.54
C ASN A 19 1.76 31.30 -7.08
N SER A 20 2.68 31.50 -8.03
CA SER A 20 4.13 31.46 -7.79
C SER A 20 4.60 32.35 -6.65
N GLN A 21 3.93 33.48 -6.40
CA GLN A 21 4.23 34.46 -5.35
C GLN A 21 3.85 34.00 -3.94
N THR A 22 2.73 33.29 -3.76
CA THR A 22 2.23 32.81 -2.45
C THR A 22 2.86 31.48 -2.01
N LYS A 23 3.73 30.89 -2.84
CA LYS A 23 4.32 29.56 -2.62
C LYS A 23 5.34 29.52 -1.46
N LEU A 24 5.84 30.70 -1.06
CA LEU A 24 6.82 30.89 0.02
C LEU A 24 6.19 31.42 1.31
N GLU A 25 4.92 31.83 1.27
CA GLU A 25 4.20 32.30 2.44
C GLU A 25 3.77 31.07 3.25
N GLY A 26 4.34 30.93 4.44
CA GLY A 26 3.90 29.93 5.39
C GLY A 26 2.52 30.28 5.94
N LEU A 27 1.71 29.28 6.25
CA LEU A 27 0.43 29.47 6.92
C LEU A 27 0.70 29.70 8.41
N LEU A 28 0.39 30.89 8.90
CA LEU A 28 0.42 31.19 10.33
C LEU A 28 -0.80 30.54 10.99
N MET A 29 -0.57 29.62 11.93
CA MET A 29 -1.59 29.02 12.76
C MET A 29 -1.28 29.29 14.22
N ARG A 30 -2.03 30.23 14.83
CA ARG A 30 -1.71 30.82 16.15
C ARG A 30 -0.30 31.41 16.15
N ASP A 31 0.64 30.78 16.87
CA ASP A 31 2.02 31.25 17.03
C ASP A 31 3.03 30.46 16.16
N GLU A 32 2.56 29.48 15.40
CA GLU A 32 3.42 28.61 14.59
C GLU A 32 3.17 28.81 13.10
N THR A 33 4.25 29.03 12.34
CA THR A 33 4.21 29.06 10.88
C THR A 33 4.52 27.69 10.28
N LEU A 34 3.60 27.19 9.45
CA LEU A 34 3.78 25.98 8.65
C LEU A 34 4.15 26.33 7.22
N TYR A 35 5.23 25.75 6.71
CA TYR A 35 5.65 25.94 5.31
C TYR A 35 5.15 24.81 4.42
N PRO A 36 4.79 25.10 3.15
CA PRO A 36 4.40 24.08 2.19
C PRO A 36 5.48 23.00 2.01
N VAL A 37 5.06 21.73 1.99
CA VAL A 37 5.97 20.62 1.64
C VAL A 37 6.36 20.66 0.16
N ALA A 38 7.48 20.02 -0.18
CA ALA A 38 7.94 19.87 -1.56
C ALA A 38 6.90 19.14 -2.42
N LYS A 39 6.94 19.37 -3.74
CA LYS A 39 5.90 18.93 -4.69
C LYS A 39 5.69 17.41 -4.71
N ASP A 40 6.77 16.67 -4.55
CA ASP A 40 6.89 15.21 -4.59
C ASP A 40 6.95 14.58 -3.19
N TYR A 41 6.96 15.40 -2.13
CA TYR A 41 7.02 14.90 -0.77
C TYR A 41 5.74 14.14 -0.40
N PRO A 42 5.82 12.84 -0.04
CA PRO A 42 4.66 12.03 0.26
C PRO A 42 4.25 12.22 1.73
N VAL A 43 3.20 12.99 1.96
CA VAL A 43 2.62 13.22 3.28
C VAL A 43 1.72 12.05 3.66
N ARG A 44 1.95 11.43 4.81
CA ARG A 44 1.09 10.36 5.33
C ARG A 44 -0.11 10.93 6.08
N SER A 45 -1.32 10.59 5.66
CA SER A 45 -2.56 10.87 6.39
C SER A 45 -3.41 9.61 6.46
N LEU A 46 -3.82 9.20 7.66
CA LEU A 46 -4.64 8.00 7.90
C LEU A 46 -4.14 6.74 7.17
N GLY A 47 -2.82 6.54 7.10
CA GLY A 47 -2.22 5.37 6.42
C GLY A 47 -1.98 5.54 4.92
N VAL A 48 -2.63 6.51 4.30
CA VAL A 48 -2.54 6.87 2.88
C VAL A 48 -1.46 7.94 2.66
N TYR A 49 -0.82 7.96 1.49
CA TYR A 49 0.20 8.97 1.14
C TYR A 49 -0.26 9.95 0.07
N VAL A 50 -0.31 11.23 0.39
CA VAL A 50 -0.74 12.30 -0.51
C VAL A 50 0.46 13.15 -0.90
N THR A 51 0.58 13.43 -2.19
CA THR A 51 1.61 14.31 -2.76
C THR A 51 0.92 15.52 -3.38
N LYS A 52 1.58 16.68 -3.39
CA LYS A 52 1.03 17.90 -3.99
C LYS A 52 0.77 17.76 -5.49
N ASN A 53 1.58 16.96 -6.20
CA ASN A 53 1.38 16.69 -7.63
C ASN A 53 0.34 15.60 -7.92
N GLY A 54 -0.28 15.00 -6.90
CA GLY A 54 -1.23 13.90 -7.05
C GLY A 54 -0.62 12.58 -7.51
N SER A 55 0.72 12.49 -7.61
CA SER A 55 1.41 11.26 -8.01
C SER A 55 1.23 10.17 -6.96
N LYS A 56 0.79 9.00 -7.42
CA LYS A 56 0.64 7.78 -6.62
C LYS A 56 1.87 6.87 -6.69
N GLN A 57 2.95 7.31 -7.33
CA GLN A 57 4.15 6.49 -7.55
C GLN A 57 4.77 5.98 -6.24
N PHE A 58 4.88 6.85 -5.23
CA PHE A 58 5.39 6.48 -3.91
C PHE A 58 4.59 5.34 -3.27
N GLN A 59 3.25 5.43 -3.34
CA GLN A 59 2.35 4.39 -2.84
C GLN A 59 2.50 3.09 -3.61
N LYS A 60 2.54 3.15 -4.94
CA LYS A 60 2.77 1.97 -5.80
C LYS A 60 4.08 1.28 -5.46
N ASP A 61 5.15 2.02 -5.25
CA ASP A 61 6.44 1.44 -4.90
C ASP A 61 6.47 0.88 -3.48
N ARG A 62 5.77 1.52 -2.53
CA ARG A 62 5.54 0.95 -1.20
C ARG A 62 4.75 -0.36 -1.28
N LEU A 63 3.71 -0.42 -2.10
CA LEU A 63 2.90 -1.61 -2.30
C LEU A 63 3.74 -2.77 -2.86
N LYS A 64 4.58 -2.50 -3.88
CA LYS A 64 5.54 -3.48 -4.39
C LYS A 64 6.50 -3.99 -3.32
N LYS A 65 7.03 -3.09 -2.48
CA LYS A 65 7.92 -3.45 -1.36
C LYS A 65 7.19 -4.31 -0.33
N LEU A 66 5.96 -3.94 0.04
CA LEU A 66 5.11 -4.70 0.97
C LEU A 66 4.81 -6.09 0.43
N THR A 67 4.39 -6.20 -0.83
CA THR A 67 4.17 -7.48 -1.51
C THR A 67 5.42 -8.36 -1.46
N ASN A 68 6.58 -7.83 -1.83
CA ASN A 68 7.83 -8.60 -1.79
C ASN A 68 8.20 -9.03 -0.37
N TYR A 69 8.03 -8.14 0.60
CA TYR A 69 8.29 -8.40 2.01
C TYR A 69 7.42 -9.54 2.53
N MET A 70 6.11 -9.47 2.30
CA MET A 70 5.16 -10.50 2.72
C MET A 70 5.44 -11.86 2.05
N VAL A 71 5.69 -11.87 0.73
CA VAL A 71 6.06 -13.09 0.01
C VAL A 71 7.33 -13.71 0.58
N ASN A 72 8.36 -12.91 0.87
CA ASN A 72 9.62 -13.40 1.41
C ASN A 72 9.45 -13.97 2.83
N ILE A 73 8.65 -13.33 3.67
CA ILE A 73 8.33 -13.85 5.00
C ILE A 73 7.63 -15.21 4.90
N LEU A 74 6.53 -15.28 4.14
CA LEU A 74 5.75 -16.51 4.03
C LEU A 74 6.59 -17.64 3.41
N LYS A 75 7.42 -17.32 2.43
CA LYS A 75 8.38 -18.27 1.83
C LYS A 75 9.34 -18.83 2.88
N GLY A 76 9.94 -17.99 3.72
CA GLY A 76 10.94 -18.42 4.70
C GLY A 76 10.37 -19.15 5.93
N LYS A 77 9.08 -19.00 6.23
CA LYS A 77 8.47 -19.59 7.43
C LYS A 77 8.12 -21.08 7.24
N PRO A 78 8.33 -21.95 8.24
CA PRO A 78 7.94 -23.35 8.20
C PRO A 78 6.44 -23.50 8.47
N ILE A 79 5.62 -23.06 7.52
CA ILE A 79 4.15 -23.11 7.56
C ILE A 79 3.62 -23.97 6.43
N THR A 80 2.41 -24.51 6.61
CA THR A 80 1.71 -25.25 5.57
C THR A 80 1.21 -24.31 4.47
N ASP A 81 0.93 -24.87 3.30
CA ASP A 81 0.19 -24.25 2.21
C ASP A 81 -1.13 -23.63 2.70
N LYS A 82 -1.94 -24.36 3.48
CA LYS A 82 -3.22 -23.87 4.02
C LYS A 82 -3.04 -22.66 4.93
N GLN A 83 -2.01 -22.66 5.78
CA GLN A 83 -1.68 -21.50 6.62
C GLN A 83 -1.24 -20.31 5.76
N ALA A 84 -0.42 -20.53 4.73
CA ALA A 84 -0.01 -19.47 3.82
C ALA A 84 -1.18 -18.85 3.05
N ILE A 85 -2.12 -19.68 2.58
CA ILE A 85 -3.36 -19.26 1.91
C ILE A 85 -4.24 -18.46 2.86
N TYR A 86 -4.45 -18.95 4.08
CA TYR A 86 -5.23 -18.24 5.08
C TYR A 86 -4.65 -16.85 5.36
N ILE A 87 -3.33 -16.74 5.57
CA ILE A 87 -2.68 -15.44 5.77
C ILE A 87 -2.84 -14.55 4.53
N PHE A 88 -2.72 -15.10 3.33
CA PHE A 88 -2.91 -14.34 2.11
C PHE A 88 -4.34 -13.76 2.01
N ASN A 89 -5.36 -14.61 2.13
CA ASN A 89 -6.76 -14.21 1.99
C ASN A 89 -7.22 -13.29 3.14
N ALA A 90 -6.88 -13.62 4.39
CA ALA A 90 -7.42 -12.92 5.56
C ALA A 90 -6.58 -11.71 6.01
N VAL A 91 -5.33 -11.59 5.57
CA VAL A 91 -4.41 -10.52 6.02
C VAL A 91 -3.85 -9.73 4.85
N VAL A 92 -3.26 -10.40 3.86
CA VAL A 92 -2.57 -9.71 2.78
C VAL A 92 -3.55 -8.97 1.87
N ILE A 93 -4.63 -9.63 1.42
CA ILE A 93 -5.64 -8.99 0.55
C ILE A 93 -6.23 -7.74 1.24
N PRO A 94 -6.78 -7.81 2.47
CA PRO A 94 -7.31 -6.61 3.14
C PRO A 94 -6.27 -5.51 3.34
N MET A 95 -5.01 -5.86 3.62
CA MET A 95 -3.93 -4.88 3.78
C MET A 95 -3.59 -4.15 2.47
N LEU A 96 -3.62 -4.88 1.35
CA LEU A 96 -3.43 -4.32 0.03
C LEU A 96 -4.64 -3.45 -0.36
N GLU A 97 -5.87 -3.95 -0.20
CA GLU A 97 -7.11 -3.20 -0.46
C GLU A 97 -7.17 -1.89 0.33
N TYR A 98 -6.82 -1.92 1.62
CA TYR A 98 -6.77 -0.71 2.43
C TYR A 98 -5.77 0.32 1.88
N SER A 99 -4.64 -0.15 1.32
CA SER A 99 -3.63 0.69 0.68
C SER A 99 -4.06 1.21 -0.69
N LEU A 100 -5.14 0.67 -1.27
CA LEU A 100 -5.75 1.08 -2.54
C LEU A 100 -7.00 1.95 -2.34
N ASN A 101 -7.40 2.27 -1.11
CA ASN A 101 -8.60 3.09 -0.88
C ASN A 101 -8.58 4.46 -1.56
N ASP A 102 -7.40 5.02 -1.86
CA ASP A 102 -7.23 6.33 -2.51
C ASP A 102 -6.63 6.25 -3.92
N MET A 103 -6.45 5.05 -4.47
CA MET A 103 -5.94 4.82 -5.83
C MET A 103 -6.35 3.45 -6.39
N THR A 104 -6.55 3.36 -7.70
CA THR A 104 -6.71 2.07 -8.37
C THR A 104 -5.40 1.61 -9.01
N LEU A 105 -5.20 0.28 -9.02
CA LEU A 105 -4.15 -0.34 -9.82
C LEU A 105 -4.70 -0.71 -11.19
N SER A 106 -3.80 -0.75 -12.18
CA SER A 106 -4.11 -1.44 -13.44
C SER A 106 -4.17 -2.95 -13.21
N GLU A 107 -4.94 -3.65 -14.04
CA GLU A 107 -5.01 -5.12 -14.03
C GLU A 107 -3.62 -5.77 -14.09
N LYS A 108 -2.72 -5.21 -14.91
CA LYS A 108 -1.32 -5.66 -15.02
C LYS A 108 -0.54 -5.51 -13.71
N GLU A 109 -0.83 -4.49 -12.91
CA GLU A 109 -0.23 -4.30 -11.59
C GLU A 109 -0.80 -5.28 -10.56
N CYS A 110 -2.12 -5.49 -10.55
CA CYS A 110 -2.77 -6.52 -9.72
C CYS A 110 -2.20 -7.90 -10.03
N LEU A 111 -2.16 -8.28 -11.31
CA LEU A 111 -1.66 -9.58 -11.74
C LEU A 111 -0.20 -9.83 -11.30
N LYS A 112 0.65 -8.80 -11.35
CA LYS A 112 2.04 -8.89 -10.87
C LYS A 112 2.12 -9.16 -9.37
N ILE A 113 1.22 -8.60 -8.58
CA ILE A 113 1.14 -8.84 -7.14
C ILE A 113 0.65 -10.27 -6.90
N THR A 114 -0.50 -10.63 -7.46
CA THR A 114 -1.14 -11.93 -7.25
C THR A 114 -0.26 -13.09 -7.74
N THR A 115 0.43 -12.95 -8.88
CA THR A 115 1.34 -13.99 -9.40
C THR A 115 2.47 -14.34 -8.44
N LYS A 116 3.01 -13.36 -7.69
CA LYS A 116 4.08 -13.63 -6.72
C LYS A 116 3.57 -14.47 -5.55
N PHE A 117 2.36 -14.17 -5.07
CA PHE A 117 1.72 -14.94 -4.01
C PHE A 117 1.31 -16.33 -4.48
N ILE A 118 0.69 -16.46 -5.65
CA ILE A 118 0.37 -17.76 -6.26
C ILE A 118 1.61 -18.62 -6.39
N SER A 119 2.72 -18.06 -6.90
CA SER A 119 3.97 -18.80 -7.04
C SER A 119 4.50 -19.27 -5.68
N MET A 120 4.41 -18.45 -4.64
CA MET A 120 4.81 -18.82 -3.29
C MET A 120 3.90 -19.93 -2.72
N ILE A 121 2.58 -19.82 -2.91
CA ILE A 121 1.59 -20.82 -2.46
C ILE A 121 1.83 -22.17 -3.17
N LYS A 122 2.05 -22.18 -4.49
CA LYS A 122 2.39 -23.41 -5.23
C LYS A 122 3.64 -24.08 -4.65
N ASN A 123 4.67 -23.30 -4.34
CA ASN A 123 5.88 -23.84 -3.72
C ASN A 123 5.60 -24.43 -2.32
N LYS A 124 4.73 -23.81 -1.51
CA LYS A 124 4.31 -24.35 -0.21
C LYS A 124 3.47 -25.62 -0.32
N ALA A 125 2.66 -25.71 -1.37
CA ALA A 125 1.85 -26.88 -1.70
C ALA A 125 2.65 -27.98 -2.42
N LEU A 126 3.96 -27.82 -2.60
CA LEU A 126 4.83 -28.73 -3.37
C LEU A 126 4.35 -28.96 -4.81
N LEU A 127 3.65 -27.99 -5.38
CA LEU A 127 3.18 -28.01 -6.76
C LEU A 127 4.24 -27.43 -7.70
N PRO A 128 4.36 -27.96 -8.93
CA PRO A 128 5.16 -27.33 -9.97
C PRO A 128 4.71 -25.88 -10.22
N ILE A 129 5.65 -24.98 -10.52
CA ILE A 129 5.32 -23.60 -10.86
C ILE A 129 4.38 -23.49 -12.08
N THR A 130 4.47 -24.48 -12.97
CA THR A 130 3.65 -24.66 -14.18
C THR A 130 2.25 -25.21 -13.92
N ALA A 131 1.92 -25.59 -12.67
CA ALA A 131 0.58 -26.06 -12.32
C ALA A 131 -0.48 -25.02 -12.75
N PRO A 132 -1.65 -25.41 -13.28
CA PRO A 132 -2.66 -24.45 -13.71
C PRO A 132 -3.10 -23.52 -12.57
N ASN A 133 -3.16 -22.20 -12.82
CA ASN A 133 -3.66 -21.24 -11.82
C ASN A 133 -5.14 -21.50 -11.48
N ALA A 134 -5.91 -22.09 -12.40
CA ALA A 134 -7.30 -22.49 -12.16
C ALA A 134 -7.44 -23.41 -10.93
N LEU A 135 -6.47 -24.32 -10.70
CA LEU A 135 -6.47 -25.20 -9.53
C LEU A 135 -6.30 -24.41 -8.22
N ILE A 136 -5.54 -23.32 -8.25
CA ILE A 136 -5.24 -22.48 -7.08
C ILE A 136 -6.46 -21.65 -6.67
N HIS A 137 -7.28 -21.25 -7.64
CA HIS A 137 -8.47 -20.44 -7.42
C HIS A 137 -9.75 -21.26 -7.27
N ALA A 138 -9.73 -22.55 -7.62
CA ALA A 138 -10.88 -23.43 -7.44
C ALA A 138 -11.25 -23.55 -5.96
N LYS A 139 -12.52 -23.32 -5.66
CA LYS A 139 -13.08 -23.33 -4.30
C LYS A 139 -12.99 -24.72 -3.67
N GLU A 140 -13.11 -25.76 -4.47
CA GLU A 140 -13.00 -27.17 -4.08
C GLU A 140 -11.56 -27.58 -3.77
N ALA A 141 -10.57 -26.73 -4.10
CA ALA A 141 -9.15 -26.99 -3.90
C ALA A 141 -8.54 -26.01 -2.90
N TYR A 142 -7.96 -24.91 -3.38
CA TYR A 142 -7.15 -23.99 -2.56
C TYR A 142 -7.85 -22.65 -2.27
N ASP A 143 -8.90 -22.29 -3.01
CA ASP A 143 -9.73 -21.10 -2.77
C ASP A 143 -8.93 -19.80 -2.52
N VAL A 144 -7.87 -19.58 -3.31
CA VAL A 144 -7.03 -18.37 -3.19
C VAL A 144 -7.75 -17.18 -3.83
N CYS A 145 -7.87 -16.08 -3.09
CA CYS A 145 -8.53 -14.87 -3.58
C CYS A 145 -7.74 -14.14 -4.68
N HIS A 146 -8.44 -13.36 -5.47
CA HIS A 146 -7.86 -12.40 -6.41
C HIS A 146 -7.78 -11.01 -5.79
N LEU A 147 -6.96 -10.15 -6.40
CA LEU A 147 -6.80 -8.73 -6.06
C LEU A 147 -7.33 -7.87 -7.20
#